data_AF-A0A916NB70-F1
#
_entry.id   AF-A0A916NB70-F1
#
_cell.length_a   1.000
_cell.length_b   1.000
_cell.length_c   1.000
_cell.angle_alpha   90.00
_cell.angle_beta   90.00
_cell.angle_gamma   90.00
#
_symmetry.space_group_name_H-M   'P 1'
#
loop_
_entity.id
_entity.type
_entity.pdbx_description
1 polymer ?
#
loop_
_entity_poly.entity_id
_entity_poly.type
_entity_poly.pdbx_seq_one_letter_code
_entity_poly.pdbx_strand_id
1 'polypeptide(L)'
;MNIVSNKNRTPLGEVLFAQSEWRRMKIKADLLALGLSEGRWRGIHERVEAHLLPAYVRDVIVKELPQTAPLFEHPKLKCELV
;
A
#
# COMPACT_ATOMS: atom_id res chain seq x y z
N MET A 1 28.78 -8.76 1.17
CA MET A 1 27.51 -9.50 1.21
C MET A 1 26.37 -8.48 1.26
N ASN A 2 25.72 -8.22 0.13
CA ASN A 2 24.48 -7.42 0.12
C ASN A 2 23.39 -8.28 0.75
N ILE A 3 22.95 -7.91 1.95
CA ILE A 3 21.78 -8.51 2.59
C ILE A 3 20.59 -8.04 1.74
N VAL A 4 20.29 -8.77 0.67
CA VAL A 4 19.04 -8.63 -0.07
C VAL A 4 17.98 -9.07 0.92
N SER A 5 17.50 -8.13 1.71
CA SER A 5 16.43 -8.32 2.66
C SER A 5 15.19 -8.60 1.83
N ASN A 6 15.03 -9.88 1.46
CA ASN A 6 13.86 -10.46 0.86
C ASN A 6 12.75 -10.47 1.91
N LYS A 7 12.41 -9.28 2.42
CA LYS A 7 11.17 -9.06 3.12
C LYS A 7 10.11 -9.24 2.05
N ASN A 8 9.32 -10.30 2.15
CA ASN A 8 8.10 -10.51 1.36
C ASN A 8 7.24 -9.24 1.50
N ARG A 9 7.45 -8.26 0.63
CA ARG A 9 6.66 -7.04 0.58
C ARG A 9 5.50 -7.32 -0.34
N THR A 10 4.34 -6.82 0.00
CA THR A 10 3.21 -6.87 -0.92
C THR A 10 3.50 -5.94 -2.11
N PRO A 11 2.85 -6.12 -3.27
CA PRO A 11 3.04 -5.24 -4.42
C PRO A 11 2.87 -3.76 -4.08
N LEU A 12 1.92 -3.43 -3.20
CA LEU A 12 1.76 -2.07 -2.68
C LEU A 12 2.91 -1.66 -1.76
N GLY A 13 3.37 -2.56 -0.89
CA GLY A 13 4.53 -2.34 -0.04
C GLY A 13 5.81 -2.02 -0.82
N GLU A 14 6.01 -2.65 -1.98
CA GLU A 14 7.12 -2.35 -2.90
C GLU A 14 7.00 -0.96 -3.53
N VAL A 15 5.82 -0.62 -4.05
CA VAL A 15 5.58 0.71 -4.65
C VAL A 15 5.77 1.82 -3.61
N LEU A 16 5.28 1.62 -2.39
CA LEU A 16 5.50 2.56 -1.29
C LEU A 16 6.98 2.66 -0.93
N PHE A 17 7.70 1.54 -0.85
CA PHE A 17 9.13 1.52 -0.53
C PHE A 17 10.00 2.19 -1.61
N ALA A 18 9.58 2.12 -2.87
CA ALA A 18 10.24 2.81 -3.99
C ALA A 18 10.07 4.34 -3.94
N GLN A 19 9.14 4.87 -3.15
CA GLN A 19 9.00 6.31 -2.96
C GLN A 19 10.07 6.88 -2.03
N SER A 20 10.36 8.18 -2.21
CA SER A 20 11.22 8.93 -1.30
C SER A 20 10.72 8.85 0.14
N GLU A 21 11.63 8.94 1.09
CA GLU A 21 11.31 8.89 2.52
C GLU A 21 10.29 9.95 2.92
N TRP A 22 10.47 11.19 2.43
CA TRP A 22 9.53 12.28 2.65
C TRP A 22 8.10 11.93 2.20
N ARG A 23 7.96 11.35 1.01
CA ARG A 23 6.63 11.01 0.47
C ARG A 23 5.98 9.87 1.24
N ARG A 24 6.76 8.87 1.67
CA ARG A 24 6.28 7.82 2.59
C ARG A 24 5.81 8.38 3.92
N MET A 25 6.58 9.32 4.50
CA MET A 25 6.20 9.96 5.77
C MET A 25 4.94 10.80 5.63
N LYS A 26 4.77 11.51 4.50
CA LYS A 26 3.54 12.25 4.20
C LYS A 26 2.31 11.33 4.16
N ILE A 27 2.37 10.25 3.35
CA ILE A 27 1.28 9.25 3.28
C ILE A 27 1.01 8.65 4.66
N LYS A 28 2.06 8.30 5.42
CA LYS A 28 1.92 7.79 6.79
C LYS A 28 1.17 8.80 7.66
N ALA A 29 1.58 10.08 7.65
CA ALA A 29 0.97 11.13 8.46
C ALA A 29 -0.51 11.34 8.11
N ASP A 30 -0.84 11.39 6.83
CA ASP A 30 -2.23 11.53 6.36
C ASP A 30 -3.09 10.34 6.82
N LEU A 31 -2.56 9.12 6.74
CA LEU A 31 -3.26 7.92 7.21
C LEU A 31 -3.42 7.87 8.73
N LEU A 32 -2.39 8.29 9.48
CA LEU A 32 -2.47 8.39 10.94
C LEU A 32 -3.53 9.42 11.37
N ALA A 33 -3.62 10.55 10.66
CA ALA A 33 -4.63 11.58 10.91
C ALA A 33 -6.07 11.08 10.69
N LEU A 34 -6.24 10.11 9.79
CA LEU A 34 -7.51 9.41 9.54
C LEU A 34 -7.78 8.25 10.52
N GLY A 35 -6.91 8.03 11.51
CA GLY A 35 -7.07 6.99 12.53
C GLY A 35 -6.48 5.63 12.17
N LEU A 36 -5.63 5.54 11.14
CA LEU A 36 -4.82 4.33 10.93
C LEU A 36 -3.81 4.20 12.06
N SER A 37 -3.62 3.01 12.61
CA SER A 37 -2.57 2.77 13.61
C SER A 37 -1.22 2.51 12.96
N GLU A 38 -0.12 2.79 13.67
CA GLU A 38 1.24 2.49 13.19
C GLU A 38 1.45 0.99 12.89
N GLY A 39 0.79 0.11 13.66
CA GLY A 39 0.82 -1.32 13.42
C GLY A 39 0.18 -1.72 12.08
N ARG A 40 -0.95 -1.08 11.72
CA ARG A 40 -1.60 -1.29 10.42
C ARG A 40 -0.77 -0.74 9.27
N TRP A 41 -0.13 0.43 9.46
CA TRP A 41 0.82 0.97 8.48
C TRP A 41 1.94 -0.04 8.17
N ARG A 42 2.55 -0.65 9.19
CA ARG A 42 3.57 -1.69 8.98
C ARG A 42 2.98 -2.92 8.27
N GLY A 43 1.75 -3.30 8.60
CA GLY A 43 1.02 -4.39 7.94
C GLY A 43 0.83 -4.18 6.44
N ILE A 44 0.55 -2.95 5.99
CA ILE A 44 0.41 -2.60 4.57
C ILE A 44 1.68 -2.94 3.77
N HIS A 45 2.86 -2.73 4.36
CA HIS A 45 4.13 -2.99 3.69
C HIS A 45 4.46 -4.47 3.56
N GLU A 46 4.11 -5.28 4.56
CA GLU A 46 4.68 -6.62 4.74
C GLU A 46 3.68 -7.76 4.55
N ARG A 47 2.36 -7.52 4.70
CA ARG A 47 1.39 -8.62 4.86
C ARG A 47 0.02 -8.40 4.21
N VAL A 48 -0.46 -7.16 4.16
CA VAL A 48 -1.84 -6.88 3.76
C VAL A 48 -1.90 -6.61 2.26
N GLU A 49 -2.72 -7.38 1.55
CA GLU A 49 -3.01 -7.13 0.14
C GLU A 49 -3.80 -5.83 -0.02
N ALA A 50 -3.49 -5.07 -1.06
CA ALA A 50 -4.06 -3.73 -1.24
C ALA A 50 -5.59 -3.73 -1.38
N HIS A 51 -6.17 -4.76 -1.99
CA HIS A 51 -7.63 -4.91 -2.12
C HIS A 51 -8.36 -5.14 -0.78
N LEU A 52 -7.66 -5.54 0.28
CA LEU A 52 -8.23 -5.72 1.63
C LEU A 52 -8.17 -4.43 2.45
N LEU A 53 -7.54 -3.38 1.93
CA LEU A 53 -7.39 -2.13 2.66
C LEU A 53 -8.70 -1.35 2.70
N PRO A 54 -8.98 -0.63 3.80
CA PRO A 54 -10.13 0.25 3.90
C PRO A 54 -10.13 1.31 2.80
N ALA A 55 -11.32 1.74 2.37
CA ALA A 55 -11.49 2.75 1.32
C ALA A 55 -10.70 4.05 1.60
N TYR A 56 -10.72 4.54 2.85
CA TYR A 56 -9.96 5.75 3.20
C TYR A 56 -8.44 5.59 3.02
N VAL A 57 -7.90 4.37 3.19
CA VAL A 57 -6.48 4.08 2.95
C VAL A 57 -6.18 4.10 1.46
N ARG A 58 -7.06 3.47 0.67
CA ARG A 58 -7.00 3.51 -0.79
C ARG A 58 -7.01 4.95 -1.30
N ASP A 59 -7.94 5.77 -0.80
CA ASP A 59 -8.10 7.14 -1.29
C ASP A 59 -6.85 7.99 -1.06
N VAL A 60 -6.23 7.91 0.12
CA VAL A 60 -4.97 8.63 0.40
C VAL A 60 -3.83 8.12 -0.48
N ILE A 61 -3.69 6.80 -0.59
CA ILE A 61 -2.60 6.20 -1.37
C ILE A 61 -2.77 6.51 -2.86
N VAL A 62 -3.97 6.37 -3.43
CA VAL A 62 -4.26 6.65 -4.84
C VAL A 62 -4.15 8.14 -5.14
N LYS A 63 -4.53 9.01 -4.20
CA LYS A 63 -4.35 10.46 -4.34
C LYS A 63 -2.88 10.85 -4.48
N GLU A 64 -1.99 10.23 -3.72
CA GLU A 64 -0.54 10.51 -3.77
C GLU A 64 0.19 9.69 -4.84
N LEU A 65 -0.29 8.49 -5.13
CA LEU A 65 0.29 7.50 -6.04
C LEU A 65 -0.82 6.88 -6.92
N PRO A 66 -1.32 7.61 -7.92
CA PRO A 66 -2.43 7.14 -8.75
C PRO A 66 -2.12 5.83 -9.48
N GLN A 67 -0.84 5.55 -9.76
CA GLN A 67 -0.39 4.29 -10.35
C GLN A 67 -0.67 3.04 -9.50
N THR A 68 -0.99 3.21 -8.22
CA THR A 68 -1.34 2.09 -7.31
C THR A 68 -2.81 1.70 -7.36
N ALA A 69 -3.68 2.49 -8.00
CA ALA A 69 -5.11 2.20 -8.14
C ALA A 69 -5.43 0.75 -8.57
N PRO A 70 -4.76 0.16 -9.58
CA PRO A 70 -5.05 -1.23 -10.00
C PRO A 70 -4.68 -2.28 -8.94
N LEU A 71 -3.83 -1.95 -7.96
CA LEU A 71 -3.47 -2.88 -6.89
C LEU A 71 -4.61 -3.08 -5.88
N PHE A 72 -5.53 -2.11 -5.79
CA PHE A 72 -6.69 -2.18 -4.92
C PHE A 72 -7.86 -2.95 -5.55
N GLU A 73 -7.75 -3.36 -6.82
CA GLU A 73 -8.76 -4.19 -7.47
C GLU A 73 -8.69 -5.63 -6.95
N HIS A 74 -9.83 -6.23 -6.62
CA HIS A 74 -9.86 -7.62 -6.18
C HIS A 74 -9.48 -8.53 -7.37
N PRO A 75 -8.55 -9.50 -7.20
CA PRO A 75 -8.13 -10.39 -8.29
C PRO A 75 -9.26 -11.22 -8.92
N LYS A 76 -10.43 -11.35 -8.25
CA LYS A 76 -11.60 -12.09 -8.73
C LYS A 76 -12.53 -11.26 -9.61
N LEU A 77 -12.47 -9.93 -9.55
CA LEU A 77 -13.26 -9.05 -10.41
C LEU A 77 -12.79 -9.09 -11.88
N LYS A 78 -11.60 -9.62 -12.16
CA LYS A 78 -11.09 -9.82 -13.53
C LYS A 78 -11.57 -11.13 -14.18
N CYS A 79 -12.26 -12.02 -13.46
CA CYS A 79 -12.65 -13.33 -13.96
C CYS A 79 -14.06 -13.42 -14.58
N GLU A 80 -14.85 -12.34 -14.61
CA GLU A 80 -16.17 -12.33 -15.25
C GLU A 80 -16.20 -11.34 -16.41
N LEU A 81 -15.45 -11.65 -17.48
CA LEU A 81 -15.59 -11.06 -18.80
C LEU A 81 -15.08 -12.08 -19.84
N VAL A 82 -15.66 -13.29 -19.82
CA VAL A 82 -15.61 -14.25 -20.93
C VAL A 82 -16.97 -14.93 -21.04
#